data_AF-A0A930FQ46-F1
#
_entry.id   AF-A0A930FQ46-F1
#
_cell.length_a   1.000
_cell.length_b   1.000
_cell.length_c   1.000
_cell.angle_alpha   90.00
_cell.angle_beta   90.00
_cell.angle_gamma   90.00
#
_symmetry.space_group_name_H-M   'P 1'
#
loop_
_entity.id
_entity.type
_entity.pdbx_description
1 polymer ?
#
loop_
_entity_poly.entity_id
_entity_poly.type
_entity_poly.pdbx_seq_one_letter_code
_entity_poly.pdbx_strand_id
1 'polypeptide(L)'
;FDMFVTGRPVDAKEAFQIGLIKEITAKEDLLPKTMAFAKKLTKGPALAYRNMKKLMFESMYKDFETFMAAEKIYLGQCSSSEDFKEGITAFLEKRPADFKGK
;
A
#
# COMPACT_ATOMS: atom_id res chain seq x y z
N PHE A 1 15.29 17.33 10.19
CA PHE A 1 16.18 17.78 11.27
C PHE A 1 15.49 18.80 12.17
N ASP A 2 14.92 19.87 11.61
CA ASP A 2 14.14 20.90 12.35
C ASP A 2 13.18 20.33 13.43
N MET A 3 12.21 19.49 13.02
CA MET A 3 11.24 18.89 13.95
C MET A 3 11.87 18.07 15.08
N PHE A 4 12.99 17.39 14.80
CA PHE A 4 13.66 16.54 15.79
C PHE A 4 14.37 17.36 16.88
N VAL A 5 14.91 18.53 16.52
CA VAL A 5 15.71 19.35 17.45
C VAL A 5 14.88 20.41 18.17
N THR A 6 13.81 20.91 17.54
CA THR A 6 12.95 21.95 18.12
C THR A 6 11.79 21.38 18.93
N GLY A 7 11.34 20.16 18.63
CA GLY A 7 10.15 19.56 19.24
C GLY A 7 8.86 20.35 18.99
N ARG A 8 8.85 21.26 18.01
CA ARG A 8 7.68 22.10 17.74
C ARG A 8 6.49 21.25 17.26
N PRO A 9 5.25 21.65 17.59
CA PRO A 9 4.07 21.01 17.02
C PRO A 9 4.01 21.23 15.51
N VAL A 10 3.48 20.23 14.81
CA VAL A 10 3.18 20.26 13.38
C VAL A 10 1.69 20.10 13.20
N ASP A 11 1.05 21.04 12.52
CA ASP A 11 -0.38 20.98 12.25
C ASP A 11 -0.71 20.05 11.08
N ALA A 12 -2.00 19.77 10.86
CA ALA A 12 -2.44 18.86 9.81
C ALA A 12 -2.07 19.35 8.40
N LYS A 13 -2.07 20.67 8.16
CA LYS A 13 -1.78 21.25 6.84
C LYS A 13 -0.31 21.06 6.49
N GLU A 14 0.57 21.38 7.42
CA GLU A 14 2.00 21.15 7.27
C GLU A 14 2.31 19.65 7.16
N ALA A 15 1.74 18.82 8.03
CA ALA A 15 1.93 17.37 7.99
C ALA A 15 1.56 16.76 6.62
N PHE A 16 0.51 17.27 5.98
CA PHE A 16 0.13 16.84 4.63
C PHE A 16 1.14 17.31 3.58
N GLN A 17 1.59 18.57 3.65
CA GLN A 17 2.55 19.14 2.69
C GLN A 17 3.90 18.42 2.71
N ILE A 18 4.37 17.99 3.88
CA ILE A 18 5.64 17.26 4.03
C ILE A 18 5.51 15.75 3.79
N GLY A 19 4.30 15.26 3.48
CA GLY A 19 4.04 13.84 3.20
C GLY A 19 3.96 12.95 4.45
N LEU A 20 3.83 13.51 5.65
CA LEU A 20 3.66 12.76 6.90
C LEU A 20 2.27 12.12 6.99
N ILE A 21 1.24 12.78 6.45
CA ILE A 21 -0.12 12.24 6.32
C ILE A 21 -0.59 12.31 4.88
N LYS A 22 -1.47 11.36 4.51
CA LYS A 22 -1.96 11.19 3.13
C LYS A 22 -3.20 12.03 2.79
N GLU A 23 -3.97 12.47 3.78
CA GLU A 23 -5.21 13.23 3.56
C GLU A 23 -5.63 13.99 4.82
N ILE A 24 -6.23 15.17 4.64
CA ILE A 24 -6.87 15.97 5.70
C ILE A 24 -8.38 15.90 5.50
N THR A 25 -9.13 15.80 6.60
CA THR A 25 -10.60 15.76 6.57
C THR A 25 -11.20 16.41 7.81
N ALA A 26 -12.51 16.68 7.78
CA ALA A 26 -13.27 17.07 8.97
C ALA A 26 -13.25 15.93 10.02
N LYS A 27 -13.39 16.28 11.30
CA LYS A 27 -13.23 15.34 12.42
C LYS A 27 -14.24 14.20 12.36
N GLU A 28 -15.48 14.54 12.05
CA GLU A 28 -16.63 13.65 11.86
C GLU A 28 -16.44 12.65 10.72
N ASP A 29 -15.67 13.01 9.69
CA ASP A 29 -15.44 12.20 8.51
C ASP A 29 -14.22 11.28 8.63
N LEU A 30 -13.38 11.45 9.65
CA LEU A 30 -12.11 10.72 9.80
C LEU A 30 -12.33 9.20 9.75
N LEU A 31 -13.24 8.70 10.60
CA LEU A 31 -13.51 7.27 10.68
C LEU A 31 -14.25 6.76 9.43
N PRO A 32 -15.33 7.40 8.93
CA PRO A 32 -15.99 7.02 7.68
C PRO A 32 -15.02 6.90 6.49
N LYS A 33 -14.16 7.89 6.27
CA LYS A 33 -13.20 7.88 5.16
C LYS A 33 -12.11 6.81 5.34
N THR A 34 -11.60 6.65 6.56
CA THR A 34 -10.61 5.61 6.87
C THR A 34 -11.18 4.22 6.58
N MET A 35 -12.41 3.95 7.02
CA MET A 35 -13.08 2.67 6.79
C MET A 35 -13.43 2.45 5.31
N ALA A 36 -13.84 3.50 4.59
CA ALA A 36 -14.06 3.43 3.16
C ALA A 36 -12.77 3.06 2.40
N PHE A 37 -11.64 3.65 2.79
CA PHE A 37 -10.33 3.31 2.22
C PHE A 37 -9.92 1.87 2.57
N ALA A 38 -10.06 1.45 3.83
CA ALA A 38 -9.78 0.07 4.24
C ALA A 38 -10.64 -0.93 3.46
N LYS A 39 -11.95 -0.68 3.31
CA LYS A 39 -12.88 -1.50 2.54
C LYS A 39 -12.55 -1.55 1.05
N LYS A 40 -11.92 -0.50 0.51
CA LYS A 40 -11.39 -0.54 -0.86
C LYS A 40 -10.22 -1.53 -0.96
N LEU A 41 -9.32 -1.54 0.02
CA LEU A 41 -8.19 -2.48 0.05
C LEU A 41 -8.63 -3.92 0.28
N THR A 42 -9.71 -4.19 1.02
CA THR A 42 -10.23 -5.57 1.16
C THR A 42 -10.74 -6.16 -0.15
N LYS A 43 -11.04 -5.32 -1.16
CA LYS A 43 -11.44 -5.75 -2.49
C LYS A 43 -10.26 -5.96 -3.45
N GLY A 44 -9.02 -5.87 -2.98
CA GLY A 44 -7.83 -6.08 -3.79
C GLY A 44 -7.09 -7.37 -3.45
N PRO A 45 -6.02 -7.69 -4.20
CA PRO A 45 -5.24 -8.91 -4.01
C PRO A 45 -4.41 -8.86 -2.73
N ALA A 46 -4.91 -9.47 -1.66
CA ALA A 46 -4.31 -9.37 -0.32
C ALA A 46 -2.86 -9.89 -0.28
N LEU A 47 -2.54 -10.95 -1.04
CA LEU A 47 -1.18 -11.48 -1.15
C LEU A 47 -0.22 -10.44 -1.74
N ALA A 48 -0.63 -9.78 -2.83
CA ALA A 48 0.18 -8.75 -3.47
C ALA A 48 0.37 -7.53 -2.55
N TYR A 49 -0.66 -7.08 -1.82
CA TYR A 49 -0.52 -5.99 -0.86
C TYR A 49 0.45 -6.33 0.28
N ARG A 50 0.38 -7.55 0.80
CA ARG A 50 1.30 -8.03 1.84
C ARG A 50 2.75 -8.00 1.33
N ASN A 51 2.98 -8.53 0.13
CA ASN A 51 4.31 -8.61 -0.46
C ASN A 51 4.86 -7.23 -0.82
N MET A 52 4.03 -6.36 -1.39
CA MET A 52 4.37 -4.95 -1.66
C MET A 52 4.78 -4.21 -0.39
N LYS A 53 4.03 -4.36 0.70
CA LYS A 53 4.38 -3.73 1.98
C LYS A 53 5.74 -4.20 2.50
N LYS A 54 6.04 -5.49 2.40
CA LYS A 54 7.37 -6.01 2.76
C LYS A 54 8.48 -5.40 1.91
N LEU A 55 8.29 -5.38 0.59
CA LEU A 55 9.26 -4.82 -0.34
C LEU A 55 9.54 -3.34 -0.08
N MET A 56 8.51 -2.54 0.24
CA MET A 56 8.71 -1.13 0.62
C MET A 56 9.62 -0.97 1.86
N PHE A 57 9.49 -1.86 2.85
CA PHE A 57 10.41 -1.85 3.99
C PHE A 57 11.80 -2.32 3.60
N GLU A 58 11.91 -3.39 2.81
CA GLU A 58 13.21 -3.90 2.37
C GLU A 58 13.97 -2.87 1.53
N SER A 59 13.30 -2.12 0.64
CA SER A 59 13.93 -1.08 -0.18
C SER A 59 14.49 0.09 0.64
N MET A 60 14.00 0.30 1.87
CA MET A 60 14.48 1.38 2.73
C MET A 60 15.77 1.01 3.48
N TYR A 61 16.04 -0.29 3.68
CA TYR A 61 17.11 -0.75 4.57
C TYR A 61 18.15 -1.66 3.91
N LYS A 62 17.88 -2.15 2.70
CA LYS A 62 18.75 -3.08 1.98
C LYS A 62 19.35 -2.42 0.74
N ASP A 63 20.48 -2.95 0.29
CA ASP A 63 21.06 -2.58 -0.98
C ASP A 63 20.19 -3.06 -2.16
N PHE A 64 20.46 -2.50 -3.33
CA PHE A 64 19.67 -2.73 -4.53
C PHE A 64 19.64 -4.20 -4.95
N GLU A 65 20.79 -4.91 -4.91
CA GLU A 65 20.87 -6.30 -5.34
C GLU A 65 20.07 -7.22 -4.40
N THR A 66 20.18 -7.01 -3.10
CA THR A 66 19.40 -7.76 -2.11
C THR A 66 17.90 -7.48 -2.26
N PHE A 67 17.51 -6.22 -2.50
CA PHE A 67 16.12 -5.86 -2.78
C PHE A 67 15.59 -6.56 -4.03
N MET A 68 16.33 -6.52 -5.14
CA MET A 68 15.95 -7.15 -6.41
C MET A 68 15.77 -8.67 -6.27
N ALA A 69 16.65 -9.32 -5.50
CA ALA A 69 16.52 -10.74 -5.22
C ALA A 69 15.24 -11.07 -4.44
N ALA A 70 14.89 -10.25 -3.44
CA ALA A 70 13.65 -10.40 -2.68
C ALA A 70 12.41 -10.11 -3.56
N GLU A 71 12.46 -9.06 -4.39
CA GLU A 71 11.38 -8.70 -5.30
C GLU A 71 11.06 -9.85 -6.26
N LYS A 72 12.07 -10.48 -6.85
CA LYS A 72 11.90 -11.64 -7.72
C LYS A 72 11.13 -12.77 -7.05
N ILE A 73 11.42 -13.06 -5.78
CA ILE A 73 10.72 -14.10 -5.01
C ILE A 73 9.25 -13.72 -4.79
N TYR A 74 9.00 -12.52 -4.29
CA TYR A 74 7.65 -12.07 -3.99
C TYR A 74 6.78 -11.89 -5.24
N LEU A 75 7.37 -11.42 -6.33
CA LEU A 75 6.69 -11.33 -7.62
C LEU A 75 6.34 -12.72 -8.14
N GLY A 76 7.24 -13.69 -8.03
CA GLY A 76 6.99 -15.09 -8.38
C GLY A 76 5.83 -15.72 -7.58
N GLN A 77 5.72 -15.39 -6.29
CA GLN A 77 4.57 -15.81 -5.46
C GLN A 77 3.27 -15.19 -5.95
N CYS A 78 3.28 -13.90 -6.28
CA CYS A 78 2.09 -13.23 -6.79
C CYS A 78 1.70 -13.76 -8.17
N SER A 79 2.63 -13.94 -9.10
CA SER A 79 2.33 -14.42 -10.45
C SER A 79 1.80 -15.86 -10.48
N SER A 80 2.11 -16.65 -9.46
CA SER A 80 1.62 -18.03 -9.31
C SER A 80 0.26 -18.11 -8.59
N SER A 81 -0.31 -16.97 -8.16
CA SER A 81 -1.52 -16.92 -7.35
C SER A 81 -2.79 -16.96 -8.20
N GLU A 82 -3.90 -17.40 -7.60
CA GLU A 82 -5.21 -17.38 -8.25
C GLU A 82 -5.64 -15.94 -8.58
N ASP A 83 -5.36 -15.01 -7.66
CA ASP A 83 -5.64 -13.58 -7.83
C ASP A 83 -4.92 -12.96 -9.03
N PHE A 84 -3.72 -13.41 -9.38
CA PHE A 84 -3.03 -12.91 -10.57
C PHE A 84 -3.74 -13.32 -11.85
N LYS A 85 -4.15 -14.59 -11.94
CA LYS A 85 -4.93 -15.09 -13.07
C LYS A 85 -6.27 -14.35 -13.17
N GLU A 86 -6.99 -14.23 -12.06
CA GLU A 86 -8.26 -13.50 -11.99
C GLU A 86 -8.10 -12.02 -12.38
N GLY A 87 -7.03 -11.34 -11.92
CA GLY A 87 -6.76 -9.96 -12.29
C GLY A 87 -6.59 -9.78 -13.80
N ILE A 88 -5.85 -10.69 -14.45
CA ILE A 88 -5.68 -10.68 -15.92
C ILE A 88 -7.01 -10.98 -16.61
N THR A 89 -7.72 -12.03 -16.19
CA THR A 89 -9.00 -12.44 -16.78
C THR A 89 -10.04 -11.33 -16.67
N ALA A 90 -10.25 -10.77 -15.47
CA ALA A 90 -11.20 -9.70 -15.24
C ALA A 90 -10.88 -8.43 -16.05
N PHE A 91 -9.60 -8.12 -16.22
CA PHE A 91 -9.15 -7.01 -17.07
C PHE A 91 -9.51 -7.24 -18.54
N LEU A 92 -9.21 -8.43 -19.07
CA LEU A 92 -9.54 -8.81 -20.46
C LEU A 92 -11.05 -8.85 -20.70
N GLU A 93 -11.82 -9.33 -19.72
CA GLU A 93 -13.28 -9.41 -19.75
C GLU A 93 -13.99 -8.09 -19.41
N LYS A 94 -13.23 -7.03 -19.04
CA LYS A 94 -13.74 -5.72 -18.63
C LYS A 94 -14.77 -5.77 -17.50
N ARG A 95 -14.58 -6.68 -16.55
CA ARG A 95 -15.43 -6.82 -15.35
C ARG A 95 -14.63 -6.52 -14.08
N PRO A 96 -15.30 -6.26 -12.94
CA PRO A 96 -14.61 -6.20 -11.65
C PRO A 96 -13.94 -7.55 -11.34
N ALA A 97 -12.70 -7.48 -10.85
CA ALA A 97 -11.97 -8.65 -10.35
C ALA A 97 -12.51 -9.10 -8.99
N ASP A 98 -12.56 -10.41 -8.78
CA ASP A 98 -12.98 -11.04 -7.53
C ASP A 98 -11.78 -11.71 -6.82
N PHE A 99 -10.96 -10.90 -6.15
CA PHE A 99 -9.77 -11.38 -5.45
C PHE A 99 -10.13 -12.15 -4.18
N LYS A 100 -9.47 -13.30 -3.97
CA LYS A 100 -9.63 -14.21 -2.83
C LYS A 100 -8.43 -14.22 -1.88
N GLY A 101 -7.34 -13.52 -2.22
CA GLY A 101 -6.15 -13.42 -1.40
C GLY A 101 -5.25 -14.65 -1.45
N LYS A 102 -5.34 -15.44 -2.52
CA LYS A 102 -4.60 -16.69 -2.74
C LYS A 102 -4.09 -16.82 -4.17
#